data_AF-Q9BMS2-F1
#
_entry.id   AF-Q9BMS2-F1
#
_cell.length_a   1.000
_cell.length_b   1.000
_cell.length_c   1.000
_cell.angle_alpha   90.00
_cell.angle_beta   90.00
_cell.angle_gamma   90.00
#
_symmetry.space_group_name_H-M   'P 1'
#
loop_
_entity.id
_entity.type
_entity.pdbx_description
1 polymer ?
#
loop_
_entity_poly.entity_id
_entity_poly.type
_entity_poly.pdbx_seq_one_letter_code
_entity_poly.pdbx_strand_id
1 'polypeptide(L)' 'CSHNLESIDTTSMTHKLLLEVCMAAKYEGNSIDTHYPQHQRTNEDSPSQICTM' A
#
# COMPACT_ATOMS: atom_id res chain seq x y z
N CYS A 1 -5.82 4.45 1.83
CA CYS A 1 -7.05 3.63 1.66
C CYS A 1 -7.65 3.85 0.28
N SER A 2 -7.80 2.75 -0.49
CA SER A 2 -8.24 2.77 -1.88
C SER A 2 -9.68 2.26 -1.99
N HIS A 3 -10.65 3.17 -2.02
CA HIS A 3 -12.09 2.85 -2.16
C HIS A 3 -12.45 2.00 -3.39
N ASN A 4 -11.59 1.98 -4.41
CA ASN A 4 -11.79 1.17 -5.61
C ASN A 4 -11.78 -0.34 -5.32
N LEU A 5 -11.10 -0.78 -4.26
CA LEU A 5 -11.08 -2.18 -3.85
C LEU A 5 -12.35 -2.60 -3.07
N GLU A 6 -13.14 -1.64 -2.58
CA GLU A 6 -14.34 -1.91 -1.78
C GLU A 6 -15.55 -2.33 -2.63
N SER A 7 -15.49 -2.18 -3.96
CA SER A 7 -16.60 -2.45 -4.88
C SER A 7 -16.23 -3.35 -6.08
N ILE A 8 -15.09 -4.03 -6.05
CA ILE A 8 -14.72 -4.95 -7.13
C ILE A 8 -15.49 -6.28 -7.01
N ASP A 9 -16.10 -6.69 -8.12
CA ASP A 9 -16.71 -8.01 -8.28
C ASP A 9 -15.61 -9.08 -8.41
N THR A 10 -15.50 -9.94 -7.38
CA THR A 10 -14.43 -10.94 -7.24
C THR A 10 -14.72 -12.24 -8.00
N THR A 11 -15.90 -12.36 -8.61
CA THR A 11 -16.43 -13.65 -9.08
C THR A 11 -15.96 -14.07 -10.47
N SER A 12 -15.43 -13.17 -11.32
CA SER A 12 -15.21 -13.48 -12.75
C SER A 12 -13.85 -13.10 -13.36
N MET A 13 -12.90 -12.50 -12.63
CA MET A 13 -11.70 -11.95 -13.27
C MET A 13 -10.42 -12.08 -12.44
N THR A 14 -9.91 -13.30 -12.26
CA THR A 14 -8.70 -13.57 -11.46
C THR A 14 -7.49 -12.71 -11.86
N HIS A 15 -7.36 -12.39 -13.16
CA HIS A 15 -6.27 -11.53 -13.65
C HIS A 15 -6.54 -10.02 -13.51
N LYS A 16 -7.80 -9.57 -13.67
CA LYS A 16 -8.17 -8.15 -13.53
C LYS A 16 -8.12 -7.72 -12.07
N LEU A 17 -8.65 -8.56 -11.17
CA LEU A 17 -8.61 -8.35 -9.74
C LEU A 17 -7.15 -8.27 -9.23
N LEU A 18 -6.29 -9.18 -9.70
CA LEU A 18 -4.87 -9.16 -9.34
C LEU A 18 -4.19 -7.85 -9.78
N LEU A 19 -4.47 -7.38 -11.00
CA LEU A 19 -3.91 -6.13 -11.50
C LEU A 19 -4.39 -4.92 -10.68
N GLU A 20 -5.69 -4.85 -10.38
CA GLU A 20 -6.29 -3.77 -9.58
C GLU A 20 -5.73 -3.73 -8.16
N VAL A 21 -5.57 -4.90 -7.52
CA VAL A 21 -4.95 -5.03 -6.20
C VAL A 21 -3.47 -4.64 -6.22
N CYS A 22 -2.69 -5.13 -7.20
CA CYS A 22 -1.27 -4.78 -7.32
C CYS A 22 -1.06 -3.28 -7.56
N MET A 23 -1.91 -2.65 -8.38
CA MET A 23 -1.84 -1.21 -8.63
C MET A 23 -2.20 -0.40 -7.38
N ALA A 24 -3.26 -0.80 -6.66
CA ALA A 24 -3.61 -0.17 -5.38
C ALA A 24 -2.48 -0.31 -4.35
N ALA A 25 -1.90 -1.50 -4.20
CA ALA A 25 -0.77 -1.74 -3.30
C ALA A 25 0.45 -0.88 -3.65
N LYS A 26 0.75 -0.69 -4.94
CA LYS A 26 1.83 0.22 -5.39
C LYS A 26 1.58 1.66 -4.96
N TYR A 27 0.35 2.17 -5.14
CA TYR A 27 0.02 3.56 -4.77
C TYR A 27 0.02 3.80 -3.27
N GLU A 28 -0.54 2.86 -2.48
CA GLU A 28 -0.51 2.93 -1.02
C GLU A 28 0.94 2.84 -0.50
N GLY A 29 1.75 1.92 -1.05
CA GLY A 29 3.17 1.81 -0.72
C GLY A 29 3.97 3.07 -1.04
N ASN A 30 3.74 3.70 -2.19
CA ASN A 30 4.35 5.00 -2.52
C ASN A 30 3.91 6.13 -1.57
N SER A 31 2.67 6.09 -1.07
CA SER A 31 2.16 7.08 -0.12
C SER A 31 2.89 6.98 1.22
N ILE A 32 3.25 5.76 1.64
CA ILE A 32 4.13 5.51 2.77
C ILE A 32 5.54 6.04 2.44
N ASP A 33 6.16 5.61 1.34
CA ASP A 33 7.56 5.96 1.01
C ASP A 33 7.80 7.48 0.84
N THR A 34 6.82 8.22 0.32
CA THR A 34 6.94 9.68 0.13
C THR A 34 6.79 10.49 1.41
N HIS A 35 5.96 10.05 2.36
CA HIS A 35 5.84 10.69 3.68
C HIS A 35 6.86 10.15 4.70
N TYR A 36 7.45 8.99 4.42
CA TYR A 36 8.41 8.29 5.26
C TYR A 36 9.78 8.97 5.50
N PRO A 37 10.32 9.90 4.67
CA PRO A 37 11.65 10.48 4.92
C PRO A 37 11.76 11.20 6.27
N GLN A 38 10.66 11.76 6.76
CA GLN A 38 10.59 12.40 8.08
C GLN A 38 10.63 11.41 9.25
N HIS A 39 10.16 10.17 9.03
CA HIS A 39 10.12 9.10 10.01
C HIS A 39 11.39 8.24 9.98
N GLN A 40 12.15 8.23 8.88
CA GLN A 40 13.47 7.57 8.79
C GLN A 40 14.41 8.01 9.91
N ARG A 41 14.49 9.32 10.16
CA ARG A 41 15.40 9.90 11.15
C ARG A 41 15.00 9.64 12.59
N THR A 42 13.73 9.28 12.83
CA THR A 42 13.18 8.99 14.15
C THR A 42 13.11 7.49 14.45
N ASN A 43 13.18 6.63 13.43
CA ASN A 43 13.07 5.18 13.55
C ASN A 43 14.34 4.45 13.04
N GLU A 44 15.53 5.08 13.09
CA GLU A 44 16.78 4.46 12.62
C GLU A 44 17.09 3.12 13.35
N ASP A 45 16.73 3.04 14.64
CA ASP A 45 16.96 1.84 15.46
C ASP A 45 15.89 0.76 15.30
N SER A 46 14.77 1.06 14.63
CA SER A 46 13.69 0.10 14.39
C SER A 46 13.07 0.27 13.01
N PRO A 47 13.73 -0.24 11.96
CA PRO A 47 13.20 -0.20 10.61
C PRO A 47 11.82 -0.87 10.47
N SER A 48 11.46 -1.77 11.38
CA SER A 48 10.14 -2.39 11.42
C SER A 48 9.01 -1.42 11.80
N GLN A 49 9.29 -0.32 12.52
CA GLN A 49 8.26 0.66 12.92
C GLN A 49 7.62 1.37 11.72
N ILE A 50 8.31 1.35 10.59
CA ILE A 50 7.90 1.92 9.31
C ILE A 50 6.75 1.11 8.72
N CYS A 51 6.73 -0.20 8.96
CA CYS A 51 5.69 -1.11 8.50
C CYS A 51 4.42 -1.08 9.37
N THR A 52 4.44 -0.34 10.50
CA THR A 52 3.32 -0.23 11.46
C THR A 52 2.58 1.10 11.38
N MET A 53 2.97 2.00 10.47
CA MET A 53 2.29 3.29 10.23
C MET A 53 0.86 3.12 9.73
#